data_AF-A0A8T5NLL5-F1
#
_entry.id   AF-A0A8T5NLL5-F1
#
_cell.length_a   1.000
_cell.length_b   1.000
_cell.length_c   1.000
_cell.angle_alpha   90.00
_cell.angle_beta   90.00
_cell.angle_gamma   90.00
#
_symmetry.space_group_name_H-M   'P 1'
#
loop_
_entity.id
_entity.type
_entity.pdbx_description
1 polymer ?
#
loop_
_entity_poly.entity_id
_entity_poly.type
_entity_poly.pdbx_seq_one_letter_code
_entity_poly.pdbx_strand_id
1 'polypeptide(L)'
;PDSPDPKKYSRVYLFDWSNIPGNDNDKLLKFLKNDLEINWVKNAKITKLDDDKVIRIFSENNSIDIVLENEQNAIIKLTSGKTYDLQVDTDRGKYYIYSPLLYSTPDIVYRS
;
A
#
# COMPACT_ATOMS: atom_id res chain seq x y z
N PRO A 1 -17.49 -25.80 19.57
CA PRO A 1 -17.08 -26.28 18.23
C PRO A 1 -16.58 -25.09 17.41
N ASP A 2 -15.27 -24.97 17.29
CA ASP A 2 -14.63 -23.98 16.43
C ASP A 2 -15.05 -24.23 14.97
N SER A 3 -15.47 -23.16 14.30
CA SER A 3 -15.88 -23.22 12.90
C SER A 3 -14.68 -23.67 12.03
N PRO A 4 -14.87 -24.60 11.08
CA PRO A 4 -13.80 -25.07 10.20
C PRO A 4 -13.39 -24.02 9.15
N ASP A 5 -14.10 -22.90 9.05
CA ASP A 5 -13.77 -21.84 8.13
C ASP A 5 -12.58 -21.00 8.67
N PRO A 6 -11.48 -20.84 7.91
CA PRO A 6 -10.43 -19.92 8.31
C PRO A 6 -11.07 -18.53 8.48
N LYS A 7 -10.88 -17.92 9.66
CA LYS A 7 -11.28 -16.53 9.93
C LYS A 7 -10.79 -15.70 8.76
N LYS A 8 -11.72 -15.18 7.94
CA LYS A 8 -11.43 -14.38 6.76
C LYS A 8 -10.81 -13.08 7.23
N TYR A 9 -9.49 -13.06 7.40
CA TYR A 9 -8.77 -11.87 7.82
C TYR A 9 -8.97 -10.80 6.75
N SER A 10 -9.59 -9.69 7.14
CA SER A 10 -9.82 -8.55 6.25
C SER A 10 -8.46 -7.93 5.91
N ARG A 11 -8.10 -7.92 4.62
CA ARG A 11 -6.92 -7.20 4.12
C ARG A 11 -7.06 -5.72 4.48
N VAL A 12 -5.99 -5.07 4.92
CA VAL A 12 -6.01 -3.64 5.24
C VAL A 12 -5.93 -2.84 3.93
N TYR A 13 -7.02 -2.16 3.59
CA TYR A 13 -7.06 -1.25 2.45
C TYR A 13 -6.15 -0.04 2.70
N LEU A 14 -5.32 0.29 1.71
CA LEU A 14 -4.39 1.41 1.75
C LEU A 14 -4.90 2.59 0.91
N PHE A 15 -5.07 2.39 -0.41
CA PHE A 15 -5.51 3.43 -1.34
C PHE A 15 -6.03 2.84 -2.66
N ASP A 16 -6.82 3.61 -3.39
CA ASP A 16 -7.23 3.33 -4.77
C ASP A 16 -6.17 3.88 -5.74
N TRP A 17 -5.48 2.97 -6.43
CA TRP A 17 -4.44 3.31 -7.41
C TRP A 17 -4.98 4.18 -8.54
N SER A 18 -6.21 3.95 -8.99
CA SER A 18 -6.85 4.70 -10.05
C SER A 18 -7.14 6.15 -9.65
N ASN A 19 -7.23 6.45 -8.35
CA ASN A 19 -7.40 7.81 -7.80
C ASN A 19 -6.08 8.49 -7.41
N ILE A 20 -4.94 7.96 -7.85
CA ILE A 20 -3.62 8.59 -7.69
C ILE A 20 -3.08 9.02 -9.07
N PRO A 21 -2.56 10.24 -9.23
CA PRO A 21 -2.71 11.37 -8.31
C PRO A 21 -4.18 11.81 -8.22
N GLY A 22 -4.64 12.20 -7.03
CA GLY A 22 -6.02 12.63 -6.82
C GLY A 22 -6.50 12.45 -5.39
N ASN A 23 -7.76 12.03 -5.23
CA ASN A 23 -8.47 11.99 -3.95
C ASN A 23 -7.81 11.09 -2.90
N ASP A 24 -7.02 10.11 -3.32
CA ASP A 24 -6.38 9.15 -2.42
C ASP A 24 -4.93 9.51 -2.08
N ASN A 25 -4.43 10.66 -2.55
CA ASN A 25 -3.07 11.14 -2.27
C ASN A 25 -2.77 11.14 -0.76
N ASP A 26 -3.68 11.67 0.04
CA ASP A 26 -3.48 11.75 1.50
C ASP A 26 -3.41 10.37 2.15
N LYS A 27 -4.15 9.37 1.64
CA LYS A 27 -4.08 7.99 2.14
C LYS A 27 -2.72 7.36 1.83
N LEU A 28 -2.25 7.52 0.59
CA LEU A 28 -0.94 7.05 0.15
C LEU A 28 0.18 7.68 1.01
N LEU A 29 0.17 9.01 1.17
CA LEU A 29 1.18 9.71 1.98
C LEU A 29 1.12 9.33 3.45
N LYS A 30 -0.08 9.13 4.01
CA LYS A 30 -0.26 8.67 5.40
C LYS A 30 0.32 7.28 5.62
N PHE A 31 0.09 6.35 4.70
CA PHE A 31 0.66 5.00 4.76
C PHE A 31 2.20 5.03 4.71
N LEU A 32 2.77 5.72 3.71
CA LEU A 32 4.23 5.84 3.60
C LEU A 32 4.87 6.47 4.86
N LYS A 33 4.20 7.47 5.45
CA LYS A 33 4.69 8.13 6.66
C LYS A 33 4.55 7.27 7.91
N ASN A 34 3.37 6.70 8.16
CA ASN A 34 3.05 6.09 9.45
C ASN A 34 3.46 4.63 9.52
N ASP A 35 3.27 3.88 8.44
CA ASP A 35 3.51 2.43 8.40
C ASP A 35 4.94 2.11 7.96
N LEU A 36 5.53 2.94 7.09
CA LEU A 36 6.91 2.77 6.62
C LEU A 36 7.90 3.80 7.20
N GLU A 37 7.44 4.67 8.09
CA GLU A 37 8.23 5.70 8.79
C GLU A 37 8.96 6.70 7.86
N ILE A 38 8.44 6.91 6.64
CA ILE A 38 9.06 7.75 5.63
C ILE A 38 8.60 9.21 5.78
N ASN A 39 9.17 9.93 6.74
CA ASN A 39 8.68 11.26 7.14
C ASN A 39 8.74 12.35 6.05
N TRP A 40 9.65 12.26 5.08
CA TRP A 40 9.82 13.30 4.06
C TRP A 40 8.64 13.38 3.08
N VAL A 41 7.80 12.34 2.99
CA VAL A 41 6.70 12.27 2.03
C VAL A 41 5.58 13.29 2.29
N LYS A 42 5.53 13.89 3.50
CA LYS A 42 4.48 14.84 3.90
C LYS A 42 4.25 15.98 2.89
N ASN A 43 5.33 16.47 2.26
CA ASN A 43 5.28 17.57 1.30
C ASN A 43 5.76 17.13 -0.10
N ALA A 44 5.77 15.82 -0.36
CA ALA A 44 6.25 15.29 -1.62
C ALA A 44 5.25 15.52 -2.76
N LYS A 45 5.78 15.62 -3.97
CA LYS A 45 4.98 15.62 -5.20
C LYS A 45 4.69 14.18 -5.60
N ILE A 46 3.52 13.97 -6.21
CA ILE A 46 3.08 12.66 -6.70
C ILE A 46 2.80 12.80 -8.19
N THR A 47 3.31 11.85 -8.98
CA THR A 47 3.02 11.74 -10.42
C THR A 47 2.84 10.28 -10.81
N LYS A 48 2.16 10.04 -11.93
CA LYS A 48 2.17 8.74 -12.62
C LYS A 48 3.08 8.78 -13.85
N LEU A 49 3.67 7.63 -14.15
CA LEU A 49 4.62 7.39 -15.24
C LEU A 49 4.32 6.00 -15.85
N ASP A 50 4.91 5.72 -17.01
CA ASP A 50 4.84 4.41 -17.68
C ASP A 50 3.41 3.92 -17.89
N ASP A 51 2.60 4.72 -18.59
CA ASP A 51 1.18 4.43 -18.86
C ASP A 51 0.40 4.04 -17.60
N ASP A 52 0.54 4.85 -16.55
CA ASP A 52 -0.07 4.69 -15.23
C ASP A 52 0.36 3.45 -14.42
N LYS A 53 1.44 2.77 -14.82
CA LYS A 53 2.00 1.61 -14.09
C LYS A 53 2.94 1.96 -12.96
N VAL A 54 3.46 3.20 -12.93
CA VAL A 54 4.36 3.65 -11.87
C VAL A 54 3.82 4.91 -11.22
N ILE A 55 3.60 4.88 -9.90
CA ILE A 55 3.40 6.07 -9.09
C ILE A 55 4.76 6.48 -8.54
N ARG A 56 5.21 7.70 -8.88
CA ARG A 56 6.42 8.28 -8.32
C ARG A 56 6.08 9.36 -7.30
N ILE A 57 6.59 9.19 -6.08
CA ILE A 57 6.54 10.16 -4.99
C ILE A 57 7.93 10.73 -4.81
N PHE A 58 8.10 12.05 -4.85
CA PHE A 58 9.43 12.65 -4.82
C PHE A 58 9.47 14.03 -4.14
N SER A 59 10.62 14.32 -3.56
CA SER A 59 11.05 15.65 -3.13
C SER A 59 12.42 15.94 -3.73
N GLU A 60 13.06 17.06 -3.34
CA GLU A 60 14.33 17.51 -3.93
C GLU A 60 15.40 16.40 -4.03
N ASN A 61 15.59 15.63 -2.95
CA ASN A 61 16.67 14.66 -2.84
C ASN A 61 16.19 13.21 -2.63
N ASN A 62 14.88 12.97 -2.60
CA ASN A 62 14.32 11.66 -2.30
C ASN A 62 13.23 11.27 -3.28
N SER A 63 13.15 9.98 -3.62
CA SER A 63 12.07 9.43 -4.42
C SER A 63 11.68 8.03 -3.96
N ILE A 64 10.42 7.69 -4.20
CA ILE A 64 9.86 6.36 -4.07
C ILE A 64 9.10 6.08 -5.36
N ASP A 65 9.32 4.90 -5.92
CA ASP A 65 8.50 4.39 -7.01
C ASP A 65 7.64 3.26 -6.46
N ILE A 66 6.34 3.33 -6.70
CA ILE A 66 5.43 2.22 -6.51
C ILE A 66 5.11 1.70 -7.91
N VAL A 67 5.40 0.43 -8.15
CA VAL A 67 5.27 -0.20 -9.46
C VAL A 67 4.16 -1.22 -9.40
N LEU A 68 3.17 -1.09 -10.28
CA LEU A 68 2.14 -2.09 -10.50
C LEU A 68 2.74 -3.20 -11.37
N GLU A 69 3.03 -4.36 -10.77
CA GLU A 69 3.68 -5.46 -11.49
C GLU A 69 2.65 -6.27 -12.28
N ASN A 70 1.46 -6.47 -11.71
CA ASN A 70 0.33 -7.14 -12.32
C ASN A 70 -0.95 -6.82 -11.53
N GLU A 71 -2.07 -7.42 -11.93
CA GLU A 71 -3.39 -7.19 -11.32
C GLU A 71 -3.53 -7.74 -9.88
N GLN A 72 -2.49 -8.38 -9.33
CA GLN A 72 -2.48 -8.96 -7.99
C GLN A 72 -1.37 -8.39 -7.10
N ASN A 73 -0.31 -7.80 -7.67
CA ASN A 73 0.88 -7.39 -6.94
C ASN A 73 1.39 -6.03 -7.39
N ALA A 74 1.83 -5.25 -6.41
CA ALA A 74 2.59 -4.03 -6.61
C ALA A 74 3.78 -4.03 -5.65
N ILE A 75 4.81 -3.25 -5.98
CA ILE A 75 6.03 -3.17 -5.18
C ILE A 75 6.44 -1.71 -4.97
N ILE A 76 6.78 -1.37 -3.74
CA ILE A 76 7.41 -0.10 -3.39
C ILE A 76 8.92 -0.28 -3.52
N LYS A 77 9.58 0.65 -4.21
CA LYS A 77 11.03 0.70 -4.40
C LYS A 77 11.58 2.01 -3.82
N LEU A 78 12.45 1.90 -2.83
CA LEU A 78 13.13 3.03 -2.22
C LEU A 78 14.49 3.24 -2.89
N THR A 79 14.99 4.48 -2.86
CA THR A 79 16.36 4.81 -3.31
C THR A 79 17.44 4.04 -2.57
N SER A 80 17.19 3.58 -1.34
CA SER A 80 18.09 2.72 -0.57
C SER A 80 18.22 1.29 -1.11
N GLY A 81 17.39 0.90 -2.10
CA GLY A 81 17.29 -0.47 -2.61
C GLY A 81 16.34 -1.36 -1.81
N LYS A 82 15.80 -0.88 -0.68
CA LYS A 82 14.76 -1.61 0.07
C LYS A 82 13.46 -1.65 -0.73
N THR A 83 12.78 -2.80 -0.71
CA THR A 83 11.48 -2.98 -1.34
C THR A 83 10.41 -3.45 -0.36
N TYR A 84 9.15 -3.20 -0.68
CA TYR A 84 7.99 -3.70 0.07
C TYR A 84 6.90 -4.17 -0.89
N ASP A 85 6.38 -5.37 -0.65
CA ASP A 85 5.29 -5.92 -1.45
C ASP A 85 3.94 -5.32 -1.02
N LEU A 86 3.02 -5.25 -1.97
CA LEU A 86 1.65 -4.79 -1.81
C LEU A 86 0.72 -5.72 -2.56
N GLN A 87 -0.47 -5.92 -2.01
CA GLN A 87 -1.52 -6.69 -2.67
C GLN A 87 -2.40 -5.75 -3.49
N VAL A 88 -2.74 -6.20 -4.69
CA VAL A 88 -3.66 -5.51 -5.59
C VAL A 88 -4.95 -6.31 -5.66
N ASP A 89 -6.08 -5.63 -5.59
CA ASP A 89 -7.37 -6.17 -5.97
C ASP A 89 -7.94 -5.36 -7.13
N THR A 90 -8.65 -6.04 -8.02
CA THR A 90 -9.22 -5.43 -9.22
C THR A 90 -10.74 -5.55 -9.19
N ASP A 91 -11.43 -4.41 -9.18
CA ASP A 91 -12.89 -4.36 -9.30
C ASP A 91 -13.28 -3.35 -10.38
N ARG A 92 -14.04 -3.82 -11.38
CA ARG A 92 -14.53 -3.04 -12.53
C ARG A 92 -13.45 -2.21 -13.24
N GLY A 93 -12.25 -2.77 -13.39
CA GLY A 93 -11.12 -2.13 -14.06
C GLY A 93 -10.41 -1.05 -13.21
N LYS A 94 -10.71 -0.97 -11.92
CA LYS A 94 -9.97 -0.15 -10.95
C LYS A 94 -9.08 -1.04 -10.09
N TYR A 95 -7.93 -0.50 -9.70
CA TYR A 95 -6.95 -1.19 -8.88
C TYR A 95 -6.97 -0.61 -7.46
N TYR A 96 -7.12 -1.48 -6.46
CA TYR A 96 -7.13 -1.14 -5.05
C TYR A 96 -5.96 -1.80 -4.35
N ILE A 97 -5.23 -1.03 -3.56
CA ILE A 97 -4.00 -1.47 -2.92
C ILE A 97 -4.26 -1.82 -1.46
N TYR A 98 -3.71 -2.94 -1.03
CA TYR A 98 -3.83 -3.48 0.32
C TYR A 98 -2.46 -3.82 0.90
N SER A 99 -2.34 -3.72 2.22
CA SER A 99 -1.16 -4.19 2.95
C SER A 99 -1.08 -5.72 2.88
N PRO A 100 0.12 -6.31 2.65
CA PRO A 100 0.31 -7.75 2.78
C PRO A 100 0.32 -8.20 4.25
N LEU A 101 0.49 -7.27 5.20
CA LEU A 101 0.59 -7.55 6.62
C LEU A 101 -0.81 -7.70 7.22
N LEU A 102 -1.27 -8.93 7.33
CA LEU A 102 -2.23 -9.28 8.37
C LEU A 102 -1.50 -9.13 9.72
N TYR A 103 -2.00 -8.28 10.61
CA TYR A 103 -1.63 -8.39 12.03
C TYR A 103 -2.11 -9.75 12.53
N SER A 104 -1.21 -10.72 12.52
CA SER A 104 -1.30 -11.87 13.41
C SER A 104 -0.85 -11.41 14.79
N THR A 105 -1.68 -10.61 15.47
CA THR A 105 -1.66 -10.54 16.93
C THR A 105 -2.99 -11.05 17.43
N PRO A 106 -3.13 -12.38 17.64
CA PRO A 106 -4.14 -12.87 18.56
C PRO A 106 -3.67 -12.58 20.00
N ASP A 107 -3.50 -11.32 20.36
CA ASP A 107 -3.51 -10.92 21.78
C ASP A 107 -4.97 -10.68 22.21
N ILE A 108 -5.82 -11.68 21.96
CA ILE A 108 -7.02 -11.90 22.75
C ILE A 108 -6.65 -13.07 23.66
N VAL A 109 -5.99 -12.76 24.77
CA VAL A 109 -5.90 -13.67 25.90
C VAL A 109 -7.33 -13.86 26.40
N TYR A 110 -7.95 -15.00 26.09
CA TYR A 110 -9.09 -15.46 26.87
C TYR A 110 -8.57 -15.79 28.27
N ARG A 111 -8.83 -14.89 29.23
CA ARG A 111 -8.80 -15.28 30.64
C ARG A 111 -10.11 -16.01 30.92
N SER A 112 -10.00 -17.33 31.08
CA SER A 112 -11.00 -18.16 31.77
C SER A 112 -11.10 -17.76 33.23
#